data_AF-A0A0G3HAT6-F1
#
_entry.id   AF-A0A0G3HAT6-F1
#
_cell.length_a   1.000
_cell.length_b   1.000
_cell.length_c   1.000
_cell.angle_alpha   90.00
_cell.angle_beta   90.00
_cell.angle_gamma   90.00
#
_symmetry.space_group_name_H-M   'P 1'
#
loop_
_entity.id
_entity.type
_entity.pdbx_description
1 polymer ?
#
loop_
_entity_poly.entity_id
_entity_poly.type
_entity_poly.pdbx_seq_one_letter_code
_entity_poly.pdbx_strand_id
1 'polypeptide(L)'
;MEFKNGVAAFDPVTLRIAAEQLPVVNLPEVVDGELPHLLAGLAVVEVTPFAVTCTIDTGLMNWDATRESFNGYRGGSYEGVLVQDAMVAEVGEVSLARAPMLLGDNQVWAWFAELPIETQEELDAWAIVAGVRGWMRRFPSKARVSPIQVPAQKVNYEAFVKGLDRSTRQKITLDLDERGARVEAETIIIRSAMHAPQQPVVLGENGPVLVWFSEENSPMPFAIVYTEADAWLTKA
;
A
#
# COMPACT_ATOMS: atom_id res chain seq x y z
N MET A 1 -4.88 -8.04 7.99
CA MET A 1 -4.17 -6.87 8.54
C MET A 1 -4.76 -6.49 9.89
N GLU A 2 -4.13 -5.58 10.62
CA GLU A 2 -4.68 -5.03 11.87
C GLU A 2 -5.13 -3.59 11.58
N PHE A 3 -6.38 -3.23 11.87
CA PHE A 3 -6.88 -1.90 11.57
C PHE A 3 -6.66 -0.94 12.75
N LYS A 4 -6.09 0.24 12.49
CA LYS A 4 -5.72 1.23 13.51
C LYS A 4 -5.98 2.65 13.00
N ASN A 5 -6.80 3.42 13.72
CA ASN A 5 -7.02 4.86 13.46
C ASN A 5 -7.33 5.20 11.99
N GLY A 6 -8.23 4.45 11.35
CA GLY A 6 -8.57 4.68 9.94
C GLY A 6 -7.58 4.07 8.92
N VAL A 7 -6.54 3.35 9.37
CA VAL A 7 -5.47 2.81 8.50
C VAL A 7 -5.24 1.32 8.70
N ALA A 8 -4.99 0.61 7.61
CA ALA A 8 -4.27 -0.67 7.60
C ALA A 8 -3.22 -0.65 6.49
N ALA A 9 -2.07 -1.28 6.66
CA ALA A 9 -1.09 -1.41 5.59
C ALA A 9 -0.37 -2.76 5.59
N PHE A 10 0.12 -3.17 4.43
CA PHE A 10 0.88 -4.39 4.22
C PHE A 10 1.78 -4.28 2.99
N ASP A 11 3.02 -4.73 3.12
CA ASP A 11 3.96 -4.75 1.99
C ASP A 11 4.42 -6.19 1.68
N PRO A 12 4.02 -6.81 0.56
CA PRO A 12 4.46 -8.15 0.21
C PRO A 12 5.93 -8.19 -0.24
N VAL A 13 6.51 -7.07 -0.70
CA VAL A 13 7.87 -7.03 -1.27
C VAL A 13 8.92 -7.19 -0.18
N THR A 14 8.94 -6.32 0.84
CA THR A 14 9.88 -6.45 1.97
C THR A 14 9.64 -7.73 2.76
N LEU A 15 8.39 -8.19 2.88
CA LEU A 15 8.10 -9.49 3.50
C LEU A 15 8.79 -10.63 2.78
N ARG A 16 8.65 -10.69 1.45
CA ARG A 16 9.22 -11.77 0.67
C ARG A 16 10.74 -11.73 0.66
N ILE A 17 11.35 -10.56 0.49
CA ILE A 17 12.82 -10.41 0.54
C ILE A 17 13.36 -10.83 1.92
N ALA A 18 12.67 -10.50 3.02
CA ALA A 18 13.02 -10.97 4.36
C ALA A 18 12.86 -12.49 4.52
N ALA A 19 11.81 -13.08 3.96
CA ALA A 19 11.55 -14.53 4.00
C ALA A 19 12.53 -15.33 3.14
N GLU A 20 13.03 -14.78 2.03
CA GLU A 20 14.06 -15.42 1.19
C GLU A 20 15.39 -15.61 1.97
N GLN A 21 15.68 -14.79 2.99
CA GLN A 21 16.79 -15.01 3.94
C GLN A 21 16.49 -16.04 5.04
N LEU A 22 15.27 -16.58 5.06
CA LEU A 22 14.74 -17.52 6.03
C LEU A 22 13.96 -18.63 5.29
N PRO A 23 14.62 -19.53 4.54
CA PRO A 23 13.98 -20.56 3.69
C PRO A 23 13.16 -21.64 4.46
N VAL A 24 12.89 -21.42 5.74
CA VAL A 24 11.98 -22.19 6.60
C VAL A 24 10.64 -21.48 6.83
N VAL A 25 10.49 -20.22 6.42
CA VAL A 25 9.23 -19.46 6.47
C VAL A 25 8.41 -19.80 5.24
N ASN A 26 7.27 -20.43 5.45
CA ASN A 26 6.34 -20.73 4.37
C ASN A 26 5.44 -19.52 4.14
N LEU A 27 5.58 -18.88 2.98
CA LEU A 27 4.68 -17.80 2.56
C LEU A 27 3.48 -18.37 1.77
N PRO A 28 2.30 -17.70 1.79
CA PRO A 28 1.18 -18.08 0.95
C PRO A 28 1.46 -17.78 -0.53
N GLU A 29 0.94 -18.62 -1.44
CA GLU A 29 1.15 -18.50 -2.91
C GLU A 29 0.81 -17.11 -3.49
N VAL A 30 -0.03 -16.33 -2.80
CA VAL A 30 -0.41 -14.97 -3.19
C VAL A 30 0.76 -13.97 -3.19
N VAL A 31 1.89 -14.28 -2.55
CA VAL A 31 3.13 -13.49 -2.61
C VAL A 31 4.25 -14.15 -3.45
N ASP A 32 3.93 -15.24 -4.16
CA ASP A 32 4.83 -15.85 -5.15
C ASP A 32 4.80 -15.12 -6.51
N GLY A 33 5.79 -15.41 -7.36
CA GLY A 33 5.93 -14.83 -8.70
C GLY A 33 7.19 -13.99 -8.85
N GLU A 34 7.19 -13.00 -9.74
CA GLU A 34 8.31 -12.08 -9.92
C GLU A 34 8.21 -10.89 -8.95
N LEU A 35 9.35 -10.44 -8.43
CA LEU A 35 9.45 -9.23 -7.61
C LEU A 35 9.62 -7.99 -8.51
N PRO A 36 9.14 -6.81 -8.10
CA PRO A 36 9.37 -5.56 -8.82
C PRO A 36 10.88 -5.23 -8.74
N HIS A 37 11.57 -5.14 -9.89
CA HIS A 37 13.03 -5.16 -9.96
C HIS A 37 13.67 -3.89 -9.41
N LEU A 38 13.14 -2.72 -9.77
CA LEU A 38 13.62 -1.42 -9.30
C LEU A 38 13.35 -1.25 -7.79
N LEU A 39 12.14 -1.57 -7.34
CA LEU A 39 11.72 -1.42 -5.95
C LEU A 39 12.41 -2.44 -5.03
N ALA A 40 12.53 -3.71 -5.44
CA ALA A 40 13.35 -4.69 -4.71
C ALA A 40 14.84 -4.33 -4.75
N GLY A 41 15.31 -3.65 -5.80
CA GLY A 41 16.67 -3.13 -5.90
C GLY A 41 17.03 -2.04 -4.88
N LEU A 42 16.03 -1.43 -4.23
CA LEU A 42 16.21 -0.49 -3.11
C LEU A 42 16.31 -1.19 -1.75
N ALA A 43 16.11 -2.51 -1.67
CA ALA A 43 16.00 -3.22 -0.40
C ALA A 43 17.34 -3.31 0.35
N VAL A 44 17.37 -2.77 1.57
CA VAL A 44 18.44 -2.97 2.55
C VAL A 44 18.02 -4.11 3.48
N VAL A 45 18.84 -5.15 3.54
CA VAL A 45 18.54 -6.36 4.33
C VAL A 45 19.59 -6.55 5.42
N GLU A 46 19.16 -6.55 6.68
CA GLU A 46 19.98 -6.86 7.84
C GLU A 46 19.61 -8.24 8.39
N VAL A 47 20.62 -9.11 8.54
CA VAL A 47 20.46 -10.46 9.09
C VAL A 47 21.23 -10.57 10.41
N THR A 48 20.49 -10.76 11.50
CA THR A 48 21.06 -10.98 12.84
C THR A 48 20.78 -12.42 13.32
N PRO A 49 21.37 -12.88 14.43
CA PRO A 49 20.98 -14.16 15.04
C PRO A 49 19.50 -14.24 15.44
N PHE A 50 18.85 -13.10 15.69
CA PHE A 50 17.50 -13.02 16.30
C PHE A 50 16.40 -12.59 15.32
N ALA A 51 16.75 -11.91 14.23
CA ALA A 51 15.79 -11.37 13.28
C ALA A 51 16.39 -11.26 11.87
N VAL A 52 15.52 -11.22 10.86
CA VAL A 52 15.81 -10.60 9.56
C VAL A 52 14.96 -9.35 9.45
N THR A 53 15.62 -8.23 9.13
CA THR A 53 14.99 -6.95 8.81
C THR A 53 15.19 -6.68 7.33
N CYS A 54 14.13 -6.33 6.60
CA CYS A 54 14.19 -5.82 5.24
C CYS A 54 13.52 -4.46 5.17
N THR A 55 14.21 -3.46 4.65
CA THR A 55 13.72 -2.09 4.55
C THR A 55 13.84 -1.59 3.11
N ILE A 56 12.78 -0.96 2.59
CA ILE A 56 12.79 -0.19 1.33
C ILE A 56 12.38 1.25 1.69
N ASP A 57 13.20 2.22 1.29
CA ASP A 57 12.84 3.65 1.24
C ASP A 57 12.88 4.07 -0.23
N THR A 58 11.75 4.52 -0.77
CA THR A 58 11.66 4.97 -2.17
C THR A 58 12.37 6.31 -2.41
N GLY A 59 12.72 7.05 -1.36
CA GLY A 59 12.91 8.48 -1.48
C GLY A 59 11.63 9.15 -2.00
N LEU A 60 11.74 10.34 -2.57
CA LEU A 60 10.61 11.03 -3.19
C LEU A 60 10.37 10.51 -4.61
N MET A 61 9.27 9.77 -4.81
CA MET A 61 8.70 9.48 -6.12
C MET A 61 7.89 10.70 -6.56
N ASN A 62 8.28 11.36 -7.64
CA ASN A 62 7.67 12.62 -8.09
C ASN A 62 6.49 12.35 -9.03
N TRP A 63 5.56 13.30 -9.14
CA TRP A 63 4.47 13.27 -10.14
C TRP A 63 4.15 14.68 -10.64
N ASP A 64 3.42 14.79 -11.75
CA ASP A 64 2.81 16.05 -12.19
C ASP A 64 1.40 16.16 -11.60
N ALA A 65 1.30 16.91 -10.50
CA ALA A 65 0.07 17.09 -9.75
C ALA A 65 -0.02 18.52 -9.20
N THR A 66 -1.22 19.09 -9.19
CA THR A 66 -1.47 20.43 -8.63
C THR A 66 -2.15 20.33 -7.28
N ARG A 67 -1.66 21.04 -6.25
CA ARG A 67 -2.35 21.10 -4.94
C ARG A 67 -3.77 21.65 -5.10
N GLU A 68 -4.74 20.95 -4.53
CA GLU A 68 -6.15 21.34 -4.50
C GLU A 68 -6.77 21.08 -3.11
N SER A 69 -7.95 21.64 -2.84
CA SER A 69 -8.79 21.26 -1.71
C SER A 69 -10.09 20.67 -2.21
N PHE A 70 -10.51 19.55 -1.63
CA PHE A 70 -11.73 18.84 -2.00
C PHE A 70 -12.53 18.47 -0.75
N ASN A 71 -13.79 18.07 -0.94
CA ASN A 71 -14.62 17.55 0.15
C ASN A 71 -14.53 16.03 0.15
N GLY A 72 -14.12 15.46 1.28
CA GLY A 72 -14.11 14.01 1.47
C GLY A 72 -15.51 13.45 1.71
N TYR A 73 -15.64 12.13 1.64
CA TYR A 73 -16.93 11.42 1.74
C TYR A 73 -17.66 11.57 3.08
N ARG A 74 -16.98 12.03 4.14
CA ARG A 74 -17.59 12.42 5.44
C ARG A 74 -18.01 13.90 5.51
N GLY A 75 -17.96 14.63 4.38
CA GLY A 75 -18.29 16.06 4.30
C GLY A 75 -17.22 17.02 4.83
N GLY A 76 -16.10 16.51 5.36
CA GLY A 76 -14.94 17.31 5.74
C GLY A 76 -14.19 17.86 4.52
N SER A 77 -13.50 19.00 4.68
CA SER A 77 -12.63 19.56 3.64
C SER A 77 -11.17 19.20 3.92
N TYR A 78 -10.52 18.61 2.92
CA TYR A 78 -9.17 18.04 3.03
C TYR A 78 -8.23 18.66 1.99
N GLU A 79 -6.95 18.66 2.31
CA GLU A 79 -5.89 18.95 1.34
C GLU A 79 -5.63 17.72 0.45
N GLY A 80 -5.24 17.97 -0.80
CA GLY A 80 -4.85 16.92 -1.73
C GLY A 80 -4.31 17.48 -3.03
N VAL A 81 -4.38 16.65 -4.06
CA VAL A 81 -3.84 16.98 -5.38
C VAL A 81 -4.82 16.61 -6.49
N LEU A 82 -4.72 17.34 -7.59
CA LEU A 82 -5.34 17.05 -8.86
C LEU A 82 -4.27 16.51 -9.82
N VAL A 83 -4.37 15.23 -10.19
CA VAL A 83 -3.53 14.59 -11.20
C VAL A 83 -4.30 14.57 -12.52
N GLN A 84 -3.79 15.20 -13.57
CA GLN A 84 -4.53 15.38 -14.83
C GLN A 84 -4.55 14.10 -15.69
N ASP A 85 -3.41 13.44 -15.83
CA ASP A 85 -3.19 12.36 -16.80
C ASP A 85 -3.29 10.96 -16.19
N ALA A 86 -4.16 10.78 -15.20
CA ALA A 86 -4.42 9.46 -14.63
C ALA A 86 -5.27 8.58 -15.57
N MET A 87 -4.97 7.29 -15.60
CA MET A 87 -5.78 6.29 -16.29
C MET A 87 -6.84 5.74 -15.35
N VAL A 88 -8.11 5.78 -15.74
CA VAL A 88 -9.25 5.30 -14.95
C VAL A 88 -10.02 4.21 -15.70
N ALA A 89 -10.39 3.14 -14.99
CA ALA A 89 -11.20 2.04 -15.52
C ALA A 89 -11.98 1.31 -14.43
N GLU A 90 -13.18 0.84 -14.77
CA GLU A 90 -13.97 -0.07 -13.93
C GLU A 90 -13.48 -1.51 -14.10
N VAL A 91 -13.15 -2.20 -13.01
CA VAL A 91 -12.69 -3.60 -13.04
C VAL A 91 -13.55 -4.46 -12.11
N GLY A 92 -14.72 -4.86 -12.64
CA GLY A 92 -15.78 -5.46 -11.84
C GLY A 92 -16.63 -4.34 -11.24
N GLU A 93 -16.71 -4.30 -9.91
CA GLU A 93 -17.46 -3.30 -9.14
C GLU A 93 -16.55 -2.24 -8.49
N VAL A 94 -15.26 -2.26 -8.84
CA VAL A 94 -14.23 -1.37 -8.29
C VAL A 94 -13.77 -0.41 -9.39
N SER A 95 -13.89 0.89 -9.11
CA SER A 95 -13.27 1.93 -9.91
C SER A 95 -11.79 2.02 -9.56
N LEU A 96 -10.95 1.88 -10.57
CA LEU A 96 -9.49 1.90 -10.44
C LEU A 96 -8.92 3.10 -11.18
N ALA A 97 -8.06 3.84 -10.49
CA ALA A 97 -7.21 4.85 -11.11
C ALA A 97 -5.73 4.45 -11.00
N ARG A 98 -4.94 4.85 -12.00
CA ARG A 98 -3.50 4.66 -12.07
C ARG A 98 -2.83 5.95 -12.55
N ALA A 99 -2.05 6.58 -11.67
CA ALA A 99 -1.29 7.79 -11.94
C ALA A 99 0.19 7.47 -12.21
N PRO A 100 0.82 8.08 -13.24
CA PRO A 100 2.26 7.95 -13.46
C PRO A 100 3.04 8.69 -12.36
N MET A 101 4.14 8.09 -11.92
CA MET A 101 5.13 8.69 -11.04
C MET A 101 6.55 8.37 -11.51
N LEU A 102 7.54 9.11 -11.01
CA LEU A 102 8.95 8.96 -11.34
C LEU A 102 9.78 8.64 -10.10
N LEU A 103 10.40 7.46 -10.09
CA LEU A 103 11.40 6.99 -9.13
C LEU A 103 12.79 7.18 -9.75
N GLY A 104 13.41 8.33 -9.49
CA GLY A 104 14.52 8.81 -10.29
C GLY A 104 14.06 9.05 -11.73
N ASP A 105 14.77 8.49 -12.71
CA ASP A 105 14.38 8.55 -14.13
C ASP A 105 13.40 7.43 -14.55
N ASN A 106 13.05 6.50 -13.64
CA ASN A 106 12.22 5.35 -13.97
C ASN A 106 10.74 5.61 -13.66
N GLN A 107 9.86 5.18 -14.56
CA GLN A 107 8.42 5.30 -14.34
C GLN A 107 7.90 4.19 -13.43
N VAL A 108 7.19 4.60 -12.38
CA VAL A 108 6.39 3.73 -11.52
C VAL A 108 4.94 4.22 -11.50
N TRP A 109 4.04 3.43 -10.94
CA TRP A 109 2.60 3.71 -10.93
C TRP A 109 2.09 3.81 -9.50
N ALA A 110 1.47 4.93 -9.14
CA ALA A 110 0.56 4.97 -8.00
C ALA A 110 -0.82 4.50 -8.46
N TRP A 111 -1.41 3.60 -7.71
CA TRP A 111 -2.72 3.04 -7.96
C TRP A 111 -3.67 3.41 -6.83
N PHE A 112 -4.93 3.64 -7.20
CA PHE A 112 -6.01 4.00 -6.30
C PHE A 112 -7.22 3.13 -6.59
N ALA A 113 -7.78 2.51 -5.57
CA ALA A 113 -9.06 1.79 -5.65
C ALA A 113 -10.00 2.30 -4.56
N GLU A 114 -11.21 2.69 -4.97
CA GLU A 114 -12.31 2.94 -4.04
C GLU A 114 -13.03 1.62 -3.76
N LEU A 115 -13.07 1.19 -2.50
CA LEU A 115 -13.70 -0.08 -2.13
C LEU A 115 -15.16 0.12 -1.69
N PRO A 116 -16.06 -0.83 -2.01
CA PRO A 116 -17.39 -0.88 -1.42
C PRO A 116 -17.32 -0.91 0.11
N ILE A 117 -18.20 -0.14 0.75
CA ILE A 117 -18.32 0.03 2.22
C ILE A 117 -18.49 -1.32 2.94
N GLU A 118 -19.05 -2.31 2.25
CA GLU A 118 -19.33 -3.66 2.77
C GLU A 118 -18.06 -4.53 2.95
N THR A 119 -16.90 -4.10 2.44
CA THR A 119 -15.63 -4.85 2.50
C THR A 119 -14.94 -4.78 3.88
N GLN A 120 -15.55 -4.14 4.88
CA GLN A 120 -14.85 -3.70 6.09
C GLN A 120 -14.73 -4.73 7.23
N GLU A 121 -15.51 -5.81 7.25
CA GLU A 121 -15.60 -6.65 8.46
C GLU A 121 -14.32 -7.45 8.77
N GLU A 122 -13.57 -7.93 7.77
CA GLU A 122 -12.21 -8.47 7.96
C GLU A 122 -11.28 -8.12 6.78
N LEU A 123 -10.43 -7.11 6.95
CA LEU A 123 -9.36 -6.77 6.00
C LEU A 123 -8.22 -7.81 6.05
N ASP A 124 -8.36 -8.96 5.40
CA ASP A 124 -7.27 -9.92 5.30
C ASP A 124 -6.14 -9.44 4.36
N ALA A 125 -4.88 -9.65 4.77
CA ALA A 125 -3.72 -9.20 4.00
C ALA A 125 -3.58 -9.97 2.68
N TRP A 126 -3.81 -11.29 2.73
CA TRP A 126 -3.62 -12.18 1.60
C TRP A 126 -4.74 -12.01 0.57
N ALA A 127 -5.98 -11.88 1.02
CA ALA A 127 -7.12 -11.54 0.19
C ALA A 127 -6.93 -10.18 -0.52
N ILE A 128 -6.40 -9.17 0.16
CA ILE A 128 -6.15 -7.85 -0.43
C ILE A 128 -5.00 -7.89 -1.45
N VAL A 129 -3.90 -8.61 -1.19
CA VAL A 129 -2.87 -8.85 -2.23
C VAL A 129 -3.46 -9.59 -3.43
N ALA A 130 -4.28 -10.63 -3.22
CA ALA A 130 -4.95 -11.35 -4.31
C ALA A 130 -5.85 -10.44 -5.15
N GLY A 131 -6.65 -9.59 -4.49
CA GLY A 131 -7.52 -8.59 -5.12
C GLY A 131 -6.73 -7.59 -5.95
N VAL A 132 -5.72 -6.94 -5.36
CA VAL A 132 -4.84 -5.97 -6.02
C VAL A 132 -4.12 -6.58 -7.22
N ARG A 133 -3.54 -7.78 -7.09
CA ARG A 133 -2.91 -8.48 -8.23
C ARG A 133 -3.94 -8.84 -9.32
N GLY A 134 -5.15 -9.22 -8.91
CA GLY A 134 -6.28 -9.46 -9.80
C GLY A 134 -6.70 -8.22 -10.59
N TRP A 135 -6.74 -7.06 -9.94
CA TRP A 135 -7.03 -5.75 -10.52
C TRP A 135 -5.93 -5.29 -11.48
N MET A 136 -4.67 -5.28 -11.06
CA MET A 136 -3.52 -4.91 -11.90
C MET A 136 -3.48 -5.73 -13.20
N ARG A 137 -3.71 -7.04 -13.12
CA ARG A 137 -3.76 -7.95 -14.29
C ARG A 137 -4.97 -7.70 -15.20
N ARG A 138 -6.09 -7.24 -14.66
CA ARG A 138 -7.34 -6.99 -15.40
C ARG A 138 -7.47 -5.54 -15.90
N PHE A 139 -6.60 -4.64 -15.45
CA PHE A 139 -6.66 -3.24 -15.82
C PHE A 139 -6.45 -3.08 -17.34
N PRO A 140 -7.35 -2.39 -18.05
CA PRO A 140 -7.31 -2.36 -19.51
C PRO A 140 -6.17 -1.49 -20.02
N SER A 141 -5.46 -1.98 -21.04
CA SER A 141 -4.43 -1.22 -21.76
C SER A 141 -4.96 0.02 -22.52
N LYS A 142 -6.29 0.16 -22.60
CA LYS A 142 -7.00 1.32 -23.15
C LYS A 142 -7.96 1.91 -22.10
N ALA A 143 -7.48 2.10 -20.87
CA ALA A 143 -8.18 2.86 -19.83
C ALA A 143 -8.47 4.30 -20.29
N ARG A 144 -9.48 4.93 -19.69
CA ARG A 144 -9.85 6.33 -19.97
C ARG A 144 -8.87 7.25 -19.26
N VAL A 145 -8.19 8.15 -19.99
CA VAL A 145 -7.46 9.25 -19.34
C VAL A 145 -8.48 10.23 -18.75
N SER A 146 -8.35 10.56 -17.48
CA SER A 146 -9.25 11.43 -16.72
C SER A 146 -8.48 12.05 -15.56
N PRO A 147 -8.74 13.33 -15.22
CA PRO A 147 -8.24 13.86 -13.96
C PRO A 147 -8.81 13.07 -12.79
N ILE A 148 -7.99 12.91 -11.75
CA ILE A 148 -8.38 12.35 -10.44
C ILE A 148 -7.96 13.30 -9.32
N GLN A 149 -8.77 13.34 -8.26
CA GLN A 149 -8.40 13.98 -7.00
C GLN A 149 -7.88 12.91 -6.04
N VAL A 150 -6.72 13.17 -5.43
CA VAL A 150 -6.08 12.27 -4.48
C VAL A 150 -5.87 13.01 -3.15
N PRO A 151 -6.35 12.49 -2.02
CA PRO A 151 -6.09 13.07 -0.70
C PRO A 151 -4.59 13.20 -0.41
N ALA A 152 -4.18 14.30 0.22
CA ALA A 152 -2.88 14.37 0.86
C ALA A 152 -2.93 13.53 2.15
N GLN A 153 -1.91 12.70 2.35
CA GLN A 153 -1.89 11.71 3.42
C GLN A 153 -0.55 11.68 4.13
N LYS A 154 -0.58 11.49 5.45
CA LYS A 154 0.60 11.18 6.26
C LYS A 154 0.29 9.98 7.15
N VAL A 155 0.70 8.80 6.69
CA VAL A 155 0.50 7.53 7.35
C VAL A 155 1.77 7.10 8.06
N ASN A 156 1.63 6.66 9.31
CA ASN A 156 2.64 5.89 10.04
C ASN A 156 1.93 4.70 10.68
N TYR A 157 2.13 3.52 10.11
CA TYR A 157 1.44 2.28 10.48
C TYR A 157 2.42 1.24 10.98
N GLU A 158 2.04 0.51 12.02
CA GLU A 158 2.84 -0.59 12.58
C GLU A 158 1.94 -1.71 13.14
N ALA A 159 2.15 -2.94 12.68
CA ALA A 159 1.36 -4.10 13.11
C ALA A 159 2.10 -5.44 12.92
N PHE A 160 1.55 -6.50 13.49
CA PHE A 160 1.97 -7.87 13.22
C PHE A 160 1.21 -8.47 12.02
N VAL A 161 1.92 -9.20 11.16
CA VAL A 161 1.37 -9.96 10.05
C VAL A 161 0.71 -11.24 10.59
N LYS A 162 -0.59 -11.40 10.34
CA LYS A 162 -1.36 -12.58 10.73
C LYS A 162 -1.21 -13.70 9.69
N GLY A 163 -1.31 -14.96 10.15
CA GLY A 163 -1.30 -16.14 9.29
C GLY A 163 0.09 -16.69 8.92
N LEU A 164 1.17 -16.15 9.48
CA LEU A 164 2.53 -16.71 9.35
C LEU A 164 2.90 -17.59 10.55
N ASP A 165 3.81 -18.54 10.34
CA ASP A 165 4.33 -19.44 11.37
C ASP A 165 5.44 -18.80 12.25
N ARG A 166 5.81 -17.55 11.96
CA ARG A 166 6.76 -16.73 12.72
C ARG A 166 6.18 -15.35 13.02
N SER A 167 6.47 -14.85 14.21
CA SER A 167 6.12 -13.48 14.59
C SER A 167 6.83 -12.50 13.65
N THR A 168 6.03 -11.79 12.85
CA THR A 168 6.49 -10.92 11.79
C THR A 168 5.81 -9.57 11.96
N ARG A 169 6.61 -8.50 12.08
CA ARG A 169 6.14 -7.12 12.25
C ARG A 169 6.40 -6.35 10.98
N GLN A 170 5.46 -5.52 10.57
CA GLN A 170 5.65 -4.53 9.52
C GLN A 170 5.44 -3.13 10.07
N LYS A 171 6.30 -2.21 9.62
CA LYS A 171 6.13 -0.76 9.78
C LYS A 171 6.13 -0.13 8.39
N ILE A 172 5.13 0.70 8.10
CA ILE A 172 4.97 1.37 6.81
C ILE A 172 4.68 2.84 7.06
N THR A 173 5.47 3.72 6.47
CA THR A 173 5.26 5.17 6.46
C THR A 173 5.01 5.63 5.03
N LEU A 174 3.97 6.44 4.81
CA LEU A 174 3.64 7.06 3.52
C LEU A 174 3.41 8.55 3.76
N ASP A 175 4.18 9.38 3.07
CA ASP A 175 3.91 10.82 2.88
C ASP A 175 3.47 11.02 1.42
N LEU A 176 2.29 11.62 1.21
CA LEU A 176 1.69 11.86 -0.12
C LEU A 176 1.18 13.32 -0.21
N ASP A 177 1.75 14.11 -1.12
CA ASP A 177 1.38 15.53 -1.35
C ASP A 177 1.68 15.99 -2.80
N GLU A 178 1.57 17.29 -3.10
CA GLU A 178 1.81 17.81 -4.46
C GLU A 178 3.22 17.58 -5.00
N ARG A 179 4.19 17.30 -4.14
CA ARG A 179 5.58 17.03 -4.54
C ARG A 179 5.77 15.57 -4.96
N GLY A 180 4.86 14.68 -4.56
CA GLY A 180 4.95 13.26 -4.85
C GLY A 180 4.54 12.37 -3.68
N ALA A 181 5.09 11.16 -3.68
CA ALA A 181 4.93 10.15 -2.64
C ALA A 181 6.31 9.70 -2.13
N ARG A 182 6.46 9.53 -0.82
CA ARG A 182 7.58 8.77 -0.24
C ARG A 182 7.05 7.65 0.62
N VAL A 183 7.58 6.45 0.40
CA VAL A 183 7.24 5.26 1.17
C VAL A 183 8.49 4.70 1.83
N GLU A 184 8.42 4.51 3.14
CA GLU A 184 9.37 3.70 3.91
C GLU A 184 8.61 2.44 4.39
N ALA A 185 9.00 1.27 3.89
CA ALA A 185 8.46 -0.03 4.31
C ALA A 185 9.56 -0.85 5.01
N GLU A 186 9.26 -1.38 6.19
CA GLU A 186 10.14 -2.23 7.00
C GLU A 186 9.39 -3.51 7.38
N THR A 187 9.98 -4.68 7.11
CA THR A 187 9.53 -5.96 7.66
C THR A 187 10.60 -6.53 8.59
N ILE A 188 10.21 -6.96 9.79
CA ILE A 188 11.05 -7.73 10.72
C ILE A 188 10.42 -9.10 10.98
N ILE A 189 11.12 -10.18 10.59
CA ILE A 189 10.75 -11.56 10.95
C ILE A 189 11.60 -12.01 12.13
N ILE A 190 10.96 -12.34 13.26
CA ILE A 190 11.64 -12.76 14.49
C ILE A 190 11.95 -14.27 14.43
N ARG A 191 13.22 -14.63 14.63
CA ARG A 191 13.73 -16.02 14.51
C ARG A 191 13.36 -16.92 15.70
N SER A 192 12.79 -16.38 16.77
CA SER A 192 12.32 -17.10 17.96
C SER A 192 10.97 -16.60 18.45
N ALA A 193 10.10 -17.51 18.91
CA ALA A 193 8.72 -17.18 19.23
C ALA A 193 8.57 -16.50 20.61
N MET A 194 7.95 -15.32 20.64
CA MET A 194 7.28 -14.76 21.82
C MET A 194 5.83 -14.43 21.47
N HIS A 195 4.91 -14.76 22.39
CA HIS A 195 3.48 -14.52 22.25
C HIS A 195 3.11 -13.10 22.70
N ALA A 196 2.18 -12.45 21.99
CA ALA A 196 1.55 -11.20 22.40
C ALA A 196 0.02 -11.28 22.19
N PRO A 197 -0.82 -10.74 23.11
CA PRO A 197 -2.28 -10.74 22.99
C PRO A 197 -2.82 -9.58 22.14
N GLN A 198 -4.06 -9.69 21.64
CA GLN A 198 -4.77 -8.63 20.86
C GLN A 198 -6.23 -8.44 21.29
N GLN A 199 -6.72 -7.18 21.24
CA GLN A 199 -8.11 -6.68 21.01
C GLN A 199 -8.21 -5.17 21.42
N PRO A 200 -9.24 -4.34 21.03
CA PRO A 200 -10.41 -4.52 20.12
C PRO A 200 -10.81 -3.29 19.18
N VAL A 201 -11.71 -3.50 18.16
CA VAL A 201 -12.93 -2.68 17.72
C VAL A 201 -12.82 -1.15 17.38
N VAL A 202 -13.40 -0.50 16.32
CA VAL A 202 -14.23 -0.86 15.11
C VAL A 202 -14.03 0.11 13.86
N LEU A 203 -15.04 0.78 13.26
CA LEU A 203 -15.16 1.26 11.84
C LEU A 203 -16.19 2.42 11.64
N GLY A 204 -16.27 3.08 10.44
CA GLY A 204 -17.55 3.64 9.87
C GLY A 204 -17.55 4.89 8.94
N GLU A 205 -17.85 4.79 7.62
CA GLU A 205 -19.18 5.16 7.03
C GLU A 205 -19.34 5.24 5.48
N ASN A 206 -18.46 5.84 4.65
CA ASN A 206 -18.71 5.91 3.17
C ASN A 206 -17.57 5.45 2.22
N GLY A 207 -16.68 4.56 2.66
CA GLY A 207 -15.80 3.82 1.75
C GLY A 207 -14.31 4.16 1.88
N PRO A 208 -13.42 3.16 1.97
CA PRO A 208 -11.99 3.36 2.13
C PRO A 208 -11.25 3.39 0.78
N VAL A 209 -10.14 4.11 0.72
CA VAL A 209 -9.23 4.13 -0.43
C VAL A 209 -8.06 3.18 -0.18
N LEU A 210 -7.86 2.22 -1.07
CA LEU A 210 -6.59 1.50 -1.20
C LEU A 210 -5.64 2.29 -2.11
N VAL A 211 -4.45 2.57 -1.60
CA VAL A 211 -3.30 3.12 -2.33
C VAL A 211 -2.23 2.04 -2.40
N TRP A 212 -1.60 1.83 -3.55
CA TRP A 212 -0.39 1.00 -3.67
C TRP A 212 0.46 1.43 -4.85
N PHE A 213 1.68 0.90 -4.93
CA PHE A 213 2.64 1.23 -5.97
C PHE A 213 2.99 0.00 -6.81
N SER A 214 3.37 0.19 -8.07
CA SER A 214 3.97 -0.88 -8.88
C SER A 214 4.93 -0.35 -9.94
N GLU A 215 5.85 -1.19 -10.36
CA GLU A 215 6.51 -1.05 -11.66
C GLU A 215 5.54 -1.36 -12.80
N GLU A 216 5.91 -1.01 -14.03
CA GLU A 216 5.18 -1.46 -15.20
C GLU A 216 5.35 -2.98 -15.39
N ASN A 217 4.26 -3.68 -15.71
CA ASN A 217 4.19 -5.15 -15.89
C ASN A 217 4.56 -6.03 -14.67
N SER A 218 5.08 -5.47 -13.56
CA SER A 218 5.30 -6.24 -12.33
C SER A 218 3.98 -6.87 -11.86
N PRO A 219 3.94 -8.18 -11.57
CA PRO A 219 2.76 -8.84 -11.06
C PRO A 219 2.57 -8.63 -9.55
N MET A 220 3.49 -7.93 -8.87
CA MET A 220 3.53 -7.75 -7.42
C MET A 220 3.37 -6.27 -7.05
N PRO A 221 2.35 -5.90 -6.24
CA PRO A 221 2.23 -4.56 -5.69
C PRO A 221 3.26 -4.30 -4.59
N PHE A 222 3.64 -3.06 -4.39
CA PHE A 222 4.46 -2.57 -3.29
C PHE A 222 3.63 -1.69 -2.36
N ALA A 223 3.83 -1.85 -1.05
CA ALA A 223 3.25 -1.02 0.02
C ALA A 223 1.75 -0.71 -0.18
N ILE A 224 0.91 -1.71 0.03
CA ILE A 224 -0.55 -1.55 -0.01
C ILE A 224 -1.00 -0.86 1.28
N VAL A 225 -1.64 0.30 1.15
CA VAL A 225 -2.17 1.10 2.26
C VAL A 225 -3.68 1.31 2.07
N TYR A 226 -4.46 0.82 3.02
CA TYR A 226 -5.87 1.13 3.19
C TYR A 226 -6.01 2.37 4.06
N THR A 227 -6.81 3.35 3.61
CA THR A 227 -7.06 4.60 4.36
C THR A 227 -8.54 4.99 4.35
N GLU A 228 -9.00 5.47 5.51
CA GLU A 228 -10.25 6.22 5.67
C GLU A 228 -9.97 7.73 5.81
N ALA A 229 -11.03 8.54 5.72
CA ALA A 229 -10.98 10.00 5.80
C ALA A 229 -10.30 10.57 7.06
N ASP A 230 -10.22 9.82 8.16
CA ASP A 230 -9.51 10.24 9.38
C ASP A 230 -7.98 10.24 9.22
N ALA A 231 -7.45 9.58 8.19
CA ALA A 231 -6.03 9.54 7.86
C ALA A 231 -5.61 10.62 6.85
N TRP A 232 -6.56 11.43 6.36
CA TRP A 232 -6.33 12.47 5.35
C TRP A 232 -6.01 13.81 6.02
N LEU A 233 -5.14 14.61 5.41
CA LEU A 233 -4.74 15.90 5.97
C LEU A 233 -5.89 16.90 5.88
N THR A 234 -6.43 17.31 7.03
CA THR A 234 -7.43 18.37 7.13
C THR A 234 -6.80 19.73 6.92
N LYS A 235 -7.51 20.63 6.26
CA LYS A 235 -7.13 22.04 6.14
C LYS A 235 -6.96 22.70 7.52
N ALA A 236 -5.90 23.49 7.68
CA ALA A 236 -5.62 24.31 8.87
C ALA A 236 -6.49 25.58 8.97
#